data_AF-A0A386C996-F1
#
_entry.id   AF-A0A386C996-F1
#
_cell.length_a   1.000
_cell.length_b   1.000
_cell.length_c   1.000
_cell.angle_alpha   90.00
_cell.angle_beta   90.00
_cell.angle_gamma   90.00
#
_symmetry.space_group_name_H-M   'P 1'
#
loop_
_entity.id
_entity.type
_entity.pdbx_description
1 polymer ?
#
loop_
_entity_poly.entity_id
_entity_poly.type
_entity_poly.pdbx_seq_one_letter_code
_entity_poly.pdbx_strand_id
1 'polypeptide(L)'
;MVFRRSLVRELTATAVALFLVLLGILFTNLVLRLLARAAGGTVAPEGVLALLGFNALFYFNILLSVALFLTVLLTLSRWYRDSEMIVWFTSGQSLTAWLKPILWFASPFLLGIVVLSV
;
A
#
# COMPACT_ATOMS: atom_id res chain seq x y z
N MET A 1 15.88 -17.64 10.27
CA MET A 1 16.13 -17.06 8.91
C MET A 1 15.03 -17.43 7.91
N VAL A 2 14.57 -18.68 7.87
CA VAL A 2 13.48 -19.14 6.97
C VAL A 2 12.18 -18.37 7.20
N PHE A 3 11.73 -18.25 8.45
CA PHE A 3 10.53 -17.48 8.84
C PHE A 3 10.51 -16.05 8.26
N ARG A 4 11.54 -15.26 8.56
CA ARG A 4 11.67 -13.87 8.07
C ARG A 4 11.66 -13.80 6.55
N ARG A 5 12.35 -14.72 5.86
CA ARG A 5 12.40 -14.74 4.40
C ARG A 5 11.03 -15.07 3.80
N SER A 6 10.31 -16.03 4.40
CA SER A 6 8.94 -16.36 3.98
C SER A 6 8.01 -15.16 4.15
N LEU A 7 8.01 -14.55 5.34
CA LEU A 7 7.17 -13.41 5.68
C LEU A 7 7.42 -12.22 4.73
N VAL A 8 8.68 -11.84 4.54
CA VAL A 8 9.02 -10.70 3.67
C VAL A 8 8.67 -10.98 2.21
N ARG A 9 8.88 -12.22 1.72
CA ARG A 9 8.52 -12.59 0.36
C ARG A 9 7.02 -12.43 0.14
N GLU A 10 6.22 -12.89 1.09
CA GLU A 10 4.76 -12.84 0.97
C GLU A 10 4.21 -11.42 1.13
N LEU A 11 4.72 -10.66 2.10
CA LEU A 11 4.41 -9.23 2.24
C LEU A 11 4.74 -8.47 0.94
N THR A 12 5.90 -8.74 0.33
CA THR A 12 6.30 -8.07 -0.91
C THR A 12 5.36 -8.43 -2.07
N ALA A 13 5.03 -9.71 -2.23
CA ALA A 13 4.12 -10.17 -3.28
C ALA A 13 2.72 -9.55 -3.12
N THR A 14 2.17 -9.57 -1.89
CA THR A 14 0.87 -8.95 -1.59
C THR A 14 0.91 -7.44 -1.77
N ALA A 15 2.00 -6.77 -1.36
CA ALA A 15 2.14 -5.33 -1.51
C ALA A 15 2.19 -4.89 -2.97
N VAL A 16 2.97 -5.58 -3.81
CA VAL A 16 3.06 -5.25 -5.24
C VAL A 16 1.69 -5.42 -5.90
N ALA A 17 1.00 -6.54 -5.62
CA ALA A 17 -0.33 -6.78 -6.16
C ALA A 17 -1.33 -5.69 -5.73
N LEU A 18 -1.41 -5.39 -4.43
CA LEU A 18 -2.32 -4.37 -3.90
C LEU A 18 -1.97 -2.98 -4.40
N PHE A 19 -0.68 -2.63 -4.45
CA PHE A 19 -0.23 -1.33 -4.92
C PHE A 19 -0.66 -1.10 -6.37
N LEU A 20 -0.47 -2.08 -7.25
CA LEU A 20 -0.89 -1.98 -8.66
C LEU A 20 -2.41 -1.82 -8.80
N VAL A 21 -3.17 -2.60 -8.04
CA VAL A 21 -4.64 -2.51 -8.04
C VAL A 21 -5.11 -1.14 -7.55
N LEU A 22 -4.63 -0.70 -6.39
CA LEU A 22 -5.00 0.60 -5.81
C LEU A 22 -4.55 1.77 -6.70
N LEU A 23 -3.38 1.66 -7.33
CA LEU A 23 -2.88 2.67 -8.26
C LEU A 23 -3.79 2.79 -9.48
N GLY A 24 -4.21 1.67 -10.06
CA GLY A 24 -5.17 1.67 -11.18
C GLY A 24 -6.51 2.31 -10.81
N ILE A 25 -7.04 1.99 -9.62
CA ILE A 25 -8.28 2.58 -9.10
C ILE A 25 -8.13 4.09 -8.90
N LEU A 26 -7.03 4.54 -8.28
CA LEU A 26 -6.74 5.95 -8.03
C LEU A 26 -6.59 6.72 -9.34
N PHE A 27 -5.80 6.19 -10.28
CA PHE A 27 -5.55 6.82 -11.56
C PHE A 27 -6.85 7.01 -12.35
N THR A 28 -7.66 5.95 -12.43
CA THR A 28 -8.97 6.00 -13.12
C THR A 28 -9.90 7.04 -12.47
N ASN A 29 -10.00 7.04 -11.13
CA ASN A 29 -10.82 8.02 -10.41
C ASN A 29 -10.35 9.46 -10.65
N LEU A 30 -9.03 9.69 -10.65
CA LEU A 30 -8.46 11.01 -10.80
C LEU A 30 -8.69 11.58 -12.20
N VAL A 31 -8.46 10.76 -13.23
CA VAL A 31 -8.74 11.12 -14.62
C VAL A 31 -10.22 11.45 -14.81
N LEU A 32 -11.12 10.57 -14.36
CA LEU A 32 -12.56 10.80 -14.47
C LEU A 32 -13.01 12.08 -13.76
N ARG A 33 -12.47 12.33 -12.56
CA ARG A 33 -12.80 13.54 -11.77
C ARG A 33 -12.33 14.81 -12.46
N LEU A 34 -11.15 14.80 -13.06
CA LEU A 34 -10.61 15.97 -13.76
C LEU A 34 -11.31 16.22 -15.09
N LEU A 35 -11.63 15.18 -15.85
CA LEU A 35 -12.44 15.29 -17.07
C LEU A 35 -13.84 15.83 -16.76
N ALA A 36 -14.47 15.36 -15.68
CA ALA A 36 -15.77 15.88 -15.24
C ALA A 36 -15.69 17.38 -14.87
N ARG A 37 -14.60 17.81 -14.22
CA ARG A 37 -14.38 19.24 -13.88
C ARG A 37 -14.14 20.12 -15.12
N ALA A 38 -13.40 19.60 -16.10
CA ALA A 38 -13.18 20.29 -17.38
C ALA A 38 -14.49 20.41 -18.17
N ALA A 39 -15.30 19.34 -18.23
CA ALA A 39 -16.62 19.36 -18.87
C ALA A 39 -17.60 20.34 -18.19
N GLY A 40 -17.49 20.51 -16.87
CA GLY A 40 -18.26 21.50 -16.11
C GLY A 40 -17.76 22.94 -16.23
N GLY A 41 -16.72 23.21 -17.02
CA GLY A 41 -16.17 24.56 -17.24
C GLY A 41 -15.35 25.13 -16.07
N THR A 42 -15.07 24.35 -15.04
CA THR A 42 -14.39 24.80 -13.81
C THR A 42 -12.86 24.81 -13.90
N VAL A 43 -12.29 24.13 -14.90
CA VAL A 43 -10.84 23.96 -15.05
C VAL A 43 -10.46 24.16 -16.51
N ALA A 44 -9.47 25.03 -16.75
CA ALA A 44 -8.90 25.25 -18.07
C ALA A 44 -8.19 23.97 -18.56
N PRO A 45 -8.43 23.51 -19.81
CA PRO A 45 -7.85 22.28 -20.35
C PRO A 45 -6.32 22.24 -20.23
N GLU A 46 -5.64 23.38 -20.34
CA GLU A 46 -4.19 23.50 -20.24
C GLU A 46 -3.67 23.16 -18.83
N GLY A 47 -4.48 23.39 -17.79
CA GLY A 47 -4.11 23.14 -16.38
C GLY A 47 -4.41 21.72 -15.90
N VAL A 48 -5.13 20.90 -16.68
CA VAL A 48 -5.61 19.58 -16.26
C VAL A 48 -4.45 18.63 -15.92
N LEU A 49 -3.41 18.61 -16.75
CA LEU A 49 -2.23 17.75 -16.53
C LEU A 49 -1.46 18.14 -15.26
N ALA A 50 -1.27 19.44 -15.02
CA ALA A 50 -0.61 19.93 -13.82
C ALA A 50 -1.41 19.60 -12.55
N LEU A 51 -2.73 19.79 -12.61
CA LEU A 51 -3.65 19.43 -11.53
C LEU A 51 -3.69 17.92 -11.29
N LEU A 52 -3.58 17.11 -12.35
CA LEU A 52 -3.47 15.66 -12.24
C LEU A 52 -2.21 15.26 -11.48
N GLY A 53 -1.05 15.82 -11.84
CA GLY A 53 0.20 15.56 -11.13
C GLY A 53 0.12 15.96 -9.65
N PHE A 54 -0.38 17.16 -9.36
CA PHE A 54 -0.50 17.64 -7.97
C PHE A 54 -1.49 16.81 -7.13
N ASN A 55 -2.66 16.49 -7.68
CA ASN A 55 -3.62 15.64 -6.97
C ASN A 55 -3.09 14.22 -6.81
N ALA A 56 -2.39 13.68 -7.81
CA ALA A 56 -1.79 12.36 -7.73
C ALA A 56 -0.83 12.30 -6.54
N LEU A 57 0.04 13.29 -6.34
CA LEU A 57 0.95 13.36 -5.17
C LEU A 57 0.19 13.35 -3.84
N PHE A 58 -0.88 14.15 -3.72
CA PHE A 58 -1.70 14.18 -2.50
C PHE A 58 -2.36 12.82 -2.21
N TYR A 59 -2.99 12.22 -3.22
CA TYR A 59 -3.65 10.92 -3.06
C TYR A 59 -2.66 9.77 -2.94
N PHE A 60 -1.41 9.93 -3.40
CA PHE A 60 -0.37 8.92 -3.28
C PHE A 60 -0.02 8.65 -1.82
N ASN A 61 -0.02 9.68 -0.96
CA ASN A 61 0.19 9.52 0.47
C ASN A 61 -0.88 8.59 1.10
N ILE A 62 -2.14 8.85 0.80
CA ILE A 62 -3.27 8.03 1.24
C ILE A 62 -3.15 6.60 0.69
N LEU A 63 -2.80 6.46 -0.58
CA LEU A 63 -2.60 5.16 -1.23
C LEU A 63 -1.53 4.34 -0.52
N LEU A 64 -0.37 4.92 -0.21
CA LEU A 64 0.72 4.21 0.47
C LEU A 64 0.29 3.71 1.85
N SER A 65 -0.43 4.54 2.61
CA SER A 65 -0.94 4.15 3.93
C SER A 65 -1.93 2.99 3.85
N VAL A 66 -2.89 3.07 2.92
CA VAL A 66 -3.88 1.99 2.71
C VAL A 66 -3.21 0.72 2.19
N ALA A 67 -2.29 0.83 1.24
CA ALA A 67 -1.56 -0.31 0.68
C ALA A 67 -0.75 -1.04 1.76
N LEU A 68 -0.03 -0.31 2.61
CA LEU A 68 0.73 -0.89 3.71
C LEU A 68 -0.19 -1.63 4.68
N PHE A 69 -1.28 -0.98 5.12
CA PHE A 69 -2.23 -1.58 6.05
C PHE A 69 -2.86 -2.87 5.48
N LEU A 70 -3.36 -2.81 4.25
CA LEU A 70 -4.01 -3.95 3.61
C LEU A 70 -3.03 -5.09 3.34
N THR A 71 -1.78 -4.79 2.97
CA THR A 71 -0.75 -5.81 2.77
C THR A 71 -0.54 -6.61 4.04
N VAL A 72 -0.24 -5.92 5.14
CA VAL A 72 0.04 -6.58 6.43
C VAL A 72 -1.18 -7.38 6.89
N LEU A 73 -2.38 -6.79 6.79
CA LEU A 73 -3.62 -7.44 7.20
C LEU A 73 -3.92 -8.70 6.38
N LEU A 74 -3.84 -8.62 5.05
CA LEU A 74 -4.18 -9.75 4.18
C LEU A 74 -3.15 -10.88 4.26
N THR A 75 -1.85 -10.56 4.32
CA THR A 75 -0.80 -11.57 4.50
C THR A 75 -0.99 -12.31 5.82
N LEU A 76 -1.21 -11.60 6.94
CA LEU A 76 -1.44 -12.25 8.22
C LEU A 76 -2.75 -13.05 8.24
N SER A 77 -3.84 -12.50 7.70
CA SER A 77 -5.12 -13.20 7.60
C SER A 77 -5.00 -14.51 6.84
N ARG A 78 -4.22 -14.53 5.75
CA ARG A 78 -3.95 -15.73 4.98
C ARG A 78 -3.17 -16.76 5.79
N TRP A 79 -2.12 -16.35 6.51
CA TRP A 79 -1.36 -17.26 7.36
C TRP A 79 -2.17 -17.84 8.54
N TYR A 80 -3.14 -17.08 9.07
CA TYR A 80 -4.10 -17.61 10.04
C TYR A 80 -5.06 -18.62 9.39
N ARG A 81 -5.56 -18.31 8.18
CA ARG A 81 -6.50 -19.17 7.44
C ARG A 81 -5.87 -20.50 7.01
N ASP A 82 -4.65 -20.44 6.51
CA ASP A 82 -3.89 -21.59 6.02
C ASP A 82 -3.23 -22.38 7.18
N SER A 83 -3.51 -22.01 8.43
CA SER A 83 -2.95 -22.60 9.66
C SER A 83 -1.41 -22.55 9.76
N GLU A 84 -0.72 -21.83 8.88
CA GLU A 84 0.74 -21.62 8.94
C GLU A 84 1.15 -20.93 10.24
N MET A 85 0.31 -20.01 10.73
CA MET A 85 0.51 -19.31 11.99
C MET A 85 0.69 -20.27 13.17
N ILE A 86 -0.11 -21.34 13.23
CA ILE A 86 -0.03 -22.35 14.29
C ILE A 86 1.32 -23.09 14.22
N VAL A 87 1.76 -23.44 13.00
CA VAL A 87 3.06 -24.09 12.76
C VAL A 87 4.23 -23.23 13.25
N TRP A 88 4.18 -21.92 13.00
CA TRP A 88 5.22 -21.00 13.47
C TRP A 88 5.22 -20.86 15.00
N PHE A 89 4.04 -20.80 15.63
CA PHE A 89 3.93 -20.75 17.09
C PHE A 89 4.45 -22.04 17.76
N THR A 90 4.10 -23.22 17.23
CA THR A 90 4.59 -24.50 17.77
C THR A 90 6.09 -24.69 17.54
N SER A 91 6.65 -24.04 16.52
CA SER A 91 8.10 -23.98 16.26
C SER A 91 8.86 -23.00 17.18
N GLY A 92 8.20 -22.44 18.19
CA GLY A 92 8.81 -21.56 19.19
C GLY A 92 8.95 -20.09 18.78
N GLN A 93 8.31 -19.65 17.70
CA GLN A 93 8.27 -18.22 17.36
C GLN A 93 7.18 -17.50 18.17
N SER A 94 7.59 -16.52 18.97
CA SER A 94 6.65 -15.66 19.68
C SER A 94 5.97 -14.67 18.73
N LEU A 95 4.82 -14.13 19.13
CA LEU A 95 4.11 -13.08 18.38
C LEU A 95 4.99 -11.82 18.18
N THR A 96 5.86 -11.52 19.16
CA THR A 96 6.77 -10.37 19.10
C THR A 96 7.86 -10.50 18.04
N ALA A 97 8.19 -11.72 17.59
CA ALA A 97 9.17 -11.95 16.52
C ALA A 97 8.73 -11.38 15.16
N TRP A 98 7.44 -11.05 15.02
CA TRP A 98 6.80 -10.59 13.78
C TRP A 98 6.87 -9.06 13.64
N LEU A 99 6.88 -8.35 14.76
CA LEU A 99 6.95 -6.88 14.80
C LEU A 99 8.19 -6.37 14.06
N LYS A 100 9.37 -6.90 14.38
CA LYS A 100 10.63 -6.44 13.78
C LYS A 100 10.65 -6.55 12.25
N PRO A 101 10.35 -7.71 11.61
CA PRO A 101 10.32 -7.81 10.16
C PRO A 101 9.21 -6.99 9.50
N ILE A 102 8.02 -6.88 10.11
CA ILE A 102 6.92 -6.05 9.59
C ILE A 102 7.32 -4.57 9.62
N LEU A 103 7.90 -4.08 10.71
CA LEU A 103 8.38 -2.70 10.82
C LEU A 103 9.50 -2.40 9.82
N TRP A 104 10.40 -3.35 9.60
CA TRP A 104 11.46 -3.20 8.60
C TRP A 104 10.88 -3.11 7.18
N PHE A 105 9.89 -3.93 6.87
CA PHE A 105 9.17 -3.86 5.60
C PHE A 105 8.36 -2.58 5.44
N ALA A 106 7.76 -2.07 6.53
CA ALA A 106 7.00 -0.83 6.54
C ALA A 106 7.87 0.42 6.37
N SER A 107 9.16 0.36 6.75
CA SER A 107 10.06 1.52 6.74
C SER A 107 10.12 2.32 5.42
N PRO A 108 10.22 1.72 4.20
CA PRO A 108 10.18 2.47 2.95
C PRO A 108 8.83 3.17 2.71
N PHE A 109 7.71 2.54 3.08
CA PHE A 109 6.38 3.14 2.95
C PHE A 109 6.22 4.32 3.89
N LEU A 110 6.66 4.16 5.15
CA LEU A 110 6.63 5.22 6.15
C LEU A 110 7.49 6.41 5.74
N LEU A 111 8.69 6.18 5.19
CA LEU A 111 9.53 7.24 4.64
C LEU A 111 8.83 7.96 3.50
N GLY A 112 8.21 7.24 2.56
CA GLY A 112 7.43 7.84 1.47
C GLY A 112 6.27 8.70 1.99
N ILE A 113 5.53 8.20 2.98
CA ILE A 113 4.43 8.92 3.63
C ILE A 113 4.91 10.20 4.31
N VAL A 114 6.01 10.14 5.08
CA VAL A 114 6.57 11.30 5.77
C VAL A 114 7.03 12.36 4.77
N VAL A 115 7.71 11.97 3.69
CA VAL A 115 8.18 12.89 2.66
C VAL A 115 7.02 13.56 1.92
N LEU A 116 5.92 12.84 1.67
CA LEU A 116 4.75 13.37 0.97
C LEU A 116 3.77 14.13 1.87
N SER A 117 3.92 14.03 3.18
CA SER A 117 3.06 14.70 4.15
C SER A 117 3.53 16.12 4.51
N VAL A 118 4.74 16.51 4.09
CA VAL A 118 5.33 17.85 4.26
C VAL A 118 5.02 18.69 3.03
#